data_AF-A0AA39TR83-F1
#
_entry.id   AF-A0AA39TR83-F1
#
_cell.length_a   1.000
_cell.length_b   1.000
_cell.length_c   1.000
_cell.angle_alpha   90.00
_cell.angle_beta   90.00
_cell.angle_gamma   90.00
#
_symmetry.space_group_name_H-M   'P 1'
#
loop_
_entity.id
_entity.type
_entity.pdbx_description
1 polymer ?
#
loop_
_entity_poly.entity_id
_entity_poly.type
_entity_poly.pdbx_seq_one_letter_code
_entity_poly.pdbx_strand_id
1 'polypeptide(L)'
;MAVHDMRYQLAPPSYHYFTFSIDVAATLELYCDGGDEAMSQKLEGLQDRQYAGQCLEVERSTGEKTPKYRVISIRPVQQGLTKPHPRNPDHARPTMCVPILPTTAHPRSREALKVSKPLPWDDCYHPTCYNLWARVLSEWRDYHDSPRAKFSVSLFKALEEDELHRDLLRAGLDDAKIQRILDGQEDAPDTDDVSETDSHTLQTFLAKIPGSDDPEEDEIFVPVMPMRRRGSFPGDCTGVSTRTLRICPFRSAAGSGGRRHVYS
;
A
#
# COMPACT_ATOMS: atom_id res chain seq x y z
N MET A 1 6.05 -6.60 39.12
CA MET A 1 5.41 -6.33 37.82
C MET A 1 6.50 -5.88 36.87
N ALA A 2 6.83 -6.71 35.87
CA ALA A 2 7.81 -6.31 34.86
C ALA A 2 7.20 -5.17 34.04
N VAL A 3 7.84 -4.01 34.05
CA VAL A 3 7.54 -2.94 33.09
C VAL A 3 7.93 -3.52 31.73
N HIS A 4 6.94 -3.90 30.92
CA HIS A 4 7.21 -4.23 29.53
C HIS A 4 7.86 -3.01 28.90
N ASP A 5 9.12 -3.16 28.50
CA ASP A 5 9.83 -2.14 27.74
C ASP A 5 9.11 -1.97 26.40
N MET A 6 8.17 -1.02 26.33
CA MET A 6 7.36 -0.72 25.13
C MET A 6 8.20 -0.31 23.92
N ARG A 7 9.52 -0.16 24.12
CA ARG A 7 10.53 0.12 23.12
C ARG A 7 10.67 -0.99 22.09
N TYR A 8 10.58 -2.25 22.52
CA TYR A 8 10.75 -3.40 21.62
C TYR A 8 9.40 -4.03 21.29
N GLN A 9 9.15 -4.29 20.01
CA GLN A 9 7.95 -4.99 19.54
C GLN A 9 8.29 -6.05 18.50
N LEU A 10 7.45 -7.08 18.41
CA LEU A 10 7.60 -8.21 17.46
C LEU A 10 7.12 -7.88 16.03
N ALA A 11 6.45 -6.74 15.86
CA ALA A 11 5.98 -6.20 14.59
C ALA A 11 5.98 -4.66 14.69
N PRO A 12 5.86 -3.93 13.57
CA PRO A 12 5.75 -2.48 13.60
C PRO A 12 4.52 -2.06 14.41
N PRO A 13 4.63 -1.08 15.32
CA PRO A 13 3.47 -0.58 16.02
C PRO A 13 2.52 0.16 15.06
N SER A 14 1.23 0.16 15.37
CA SER A 14 0.25 0.94 14.60
C SER A 14 0.67 2.40 14.48
N TYR A 15 0.45 2.95 13.30
CA TYR A 15 0.80 4.30 12.85
C TYR A 15 2.29 4.58 12.62
N HIS A 16 3.18 3.61 12.81
CA HIS A 16 4.61 3.78 12.54
C HIS A 16 4.93 3.56 11.06
N TYR A 17 5.87 4.36 10.54
CA TYR A 17 6.42 4.20 9.21
C TYR A 17 7.67 3.34 9.24
N PHE A 18 7.82 2.51 8.22
CA PHE A 18 8.97 1.66 8.04
C PHE A 18 9.24 1.41 6.55
N THR A 19 10.47 1.02 6.25
CA THR A 19 10.86 0.56 4.91
C THR A 19 10.92 -0.96 4.90
N PHE A 20 10.53 -1.55 3.78
CA PHE A 20 10.54 -2.99 3.58
C PHE A 20 10.90 -3.33 2.13
N SER A 21 11.31 -4.58 1.93
CA SER A 21 11.43 -5.21 0.61
C SER A 21 10.58 -6.48 0.62
N ILE A 22 10.35 -7.06 -0.54
CA ILE A 22 9.75 -8.40 -0.63
C ILE A 22 10.88 -9.43 -0.58
N ASP A 23 10.77 -10.41 0.30
CA ASP A 23 11.62 -11.60 0.27
C ASP A 23 10.98 -12.61 -0.67
N VAL A 24 11.44 -12.59 -1.92
CA VAL A 24 10.95 -13.46 -2.98
C VAL A 24 11.13 -14.93 -2.59
N ALA A 25 12.29 -15.30 -2.06
CA ALA A 25 12.59 -16.68 -1.69
C ALA A 25 11.68 -17.16 -0.55
N ALA A 26 11.56 -16.37 0.53
CA ALA A 26 10.69 -16.74 1.64
C ALA A 26 9.19 -16.71 1.27
N THR A 27 8.81 -15.89 0.30
CA THR A 27 7.44 -15.88 -0.24
C THR A 27 7.16 -17.13 -1.08
N LEU A 28 8.08 -17.53 -1.96
CA LEU A 28 7.97 -18.78 -2.73
C LEU A 28 7.97 -20.01 -1.83
N GLU A 29 8.84 -20.05 -0.83
CA GLU A 29 8.87 -21.12 0.17
C GLU A 29 7.53 -21.27 0.88
N LEU A 30 6.85 -20.15 1.18
CA LEU A 30 5.59 -20.16 1.91
C LEU A 30 4.41 -20.66 1.07
N TYR A 31 4.40 -20.36 -0.23
CA TYR A 31 3.25 -20.60 -1.10
C TYR A 31 3.38 -21.83 -2.00
N CYS A 32 4.60 -22.19 -2.41
CA CYS A 32 4.84 -23.25 -3.38
C CYS A 32 6.03 -24.15 -3.01
N ASP A 33 6.35 -24.26 -1.71
CA ASP A 33 7.50 -25.04 -1.20
C ASP A 33 8.81 -24.73 -1.96
N GLY A 34 8.96 -23.47 -2.41
CA GLY A 34 10.13 -22.99 -3.15
C GLY A 34 10.14 -23.31 -4.65
N GLY A 35 9.11 -23.94 -5.20
CA GLY A 35 9.06 -24.43 -6.59
C GLY A 35 7.80 -24.06 -7.38
N ASP A 36 7.77 -22.85 -7.92
CA ASP A 36 6.88 -22.47 -9.05
C ASP A 36 7.65 -21.47 -9.94
N GLU A 37 8.04 -21.92 -11.15
CA GLU A 37 8.77 -21.08 -12.11
C GLU A 37 7.94 -19.88 -12.57
N ALA A 38 6.63 -20.05 -12.70
CA ALA A 38 5.74 -18.96 -13.08
C ALA A 38 5.73 -17.92 -11.96
N MET A 39 5.49 -18.30 -10.70
CA MET A 39 5.54 -17.36 -9.56
C MET A 39 6.94 -16.72 -9.41
N SER A 40 8.02 -17.48 -9.65
CA SER A 40 9.40 -17.00 -9.56
C SER A 40 9.72 -15.89 -10.57
N GLN A 41 9.42 -16.12 -11.86
CA GLN A 41 9.62 -15.10 -12.92
C GLN A 41 8.82 -13.82 -12.64
N LYS A 42 7.66 -13.97 -11.99
CA LYS A 42 6.77 -12.86 -11.67
C LYS A 42 7.30 -12.01 -10.51
N LEU A 43 7.91 -12.65 -9.52
CA LEU A 43 8.52 -11.99 -8.37
C LEU A 43 9.93 -11.45 -8.66
N GLU A 44 10.61 -11.94 -9.71
CA GLU A 44 11.93 -11.46 -10.15
C GLU A 44 11.96 -9.94 -10.32
N GLY A 45 10.90 -9.38 -10.92
CA GLY A 45 10.79 -7.93 -11.13
C GLY A 45 10.70 -7.12 -9.83
N LEU A 46 10.37 -7.74 -8.70
CA LEU A 46 10.20 -7.11 -7.38
C LEU A 46 11.44 -7.27 -6.49
N GLN A 47 12.37 -8.13 -6.90
CA GLN A 47 13.62 -8.35 -6.18
C GLN A 47 14.40 -7.03 -6.06
N ASP A 48 15.04 -6.84 -4.90
CA ASP A 48 15.83 -5.66 -4.54
C ASP A 48 15.09 -4.31 -4.50
N ARG A 49 13.75 -4.30 -4.69
CA ARG A 49 12.95 -3.08 -4.56
C ARG A 49 12.71 -2.75 -3.10
N GLN A 50 12.77 -1.46 -2.82
CA GLN A 50 12.44 -0.90 -1.51
C GLN A 50 11.13 -0.12 -1.58
N TYR A 51 10.33 -0.35 -0.56
CA TYR A 51 9.03 0.27 -0.35
C TYR A 51 9.01 0.93 1.01
N ALA A 52 8.09 1.87 1.18
CA ALA A 52 7.81 2.50 2.45
C ALA A 52 6.31 2.43 2.71
N GLY A 53 5.93 2.28 3.97
CA GLY A 53 4.53 2.22 4.36
C GLY A 53 4.34 2.52 5.83
N GLN A 54 3.10 2.79 6.18
CA GLN A 54 2.62 2.96 7.53
C GLN A 54 1.90 1.69 7.98
N CYS A 55 2.27 1.15 9.13
CA CYS A 55 1.51 0.06 9.75
C CYS A 55 0.17 0.59 10.24
N LEU A 56 -0.93 -0.04 9.88
CA LEU A 56 -2.26 0.29 10.40
C LEU A 56 -2.66 -0.69 11.50
N GLU A 57 -2.57 -1.98 11.17
CA GLU A 57 -3.03 -3.08 12.01
C GLU A 57 -2.02 -4.22 12.01
N VAL A 58 -1.96 -4.94 13.13
CA VAL A 58 -1.26 -6.22 13.26
C VAL A 58 -2.31 -7.25 13.63
N GLU A 59 -2.46 -8.27 12.80
CA GLU A 59 -3.43 -9.34 13.05
C GLU A 59 -3.10 -10.02 14.40
N ARG A 60 -4.13 -10.19 15.24
CA ARG A 60 -3.96 -10.79 16.57
C ARG A 60 -3.77 -12.29 16.41
N SER A 61 -2.62 -12.79 16.87
CA SER A 61 -2.41 -14.23 17.01
C SER A 61 -3.28 -14.78 18.13
N THR A 62 -4.11 -15.79 17.81
CA THR A 62 -4.98 -16.50 18.77
C THR A 62 -4.32 -17.71 19.41
N GLY A 63 -3.13 -18.12 18.95
CA GLY A 63 -2.39 -19.28 19.45
C GLY A 63 -1.40 -19.00 20.59
N GLU A 64 -1.08 -20.04 21.37
CA GLU A 64 -0.14 -19.98 22.52
C GLU A 64 1.32 -19.73 22.11
N LYS A 65 1.72 -20.11 20.90
CA LYS A 65 3.08 -19.89 20.38
C LYS A 65 3.12 -18.63 19.51
N THR A 66 4.19 -17.85 19.67
CA THR A 66 4.46 -16.72 18.77
C THR A 66 4.70 -17.27 17.35
N PRO A 67 3.88 -16.88 16.36
CA PRO A 67 4.04 -17.38 14.99
C PRO A 67 5.34 -16.85 14.38
N LYS A 68 5.95 -17.60 13.45
CA LYS A 68 7.17 -17.16 12.73
C LYS A 68 6.95 -15.83 12.01
N TYR A 69 5.77 -15.66 11.40
CA TYR A 69 5.36 -14.43 10.74
C TYR A 69 4.11 -13.84 11.41
N ARG A 70 4.02 -12.52 11.41
CA ARG A 70 2.82 -11.76 11.74
C ARG A 70 2.27 -11.09 10.49
N VAL A 71 0.96 -11.13 10.33
CA VAL A 71 0.28 -10.46 9.24
C VAL A 71 -0.02 -9.02 9.69
N ILE A 72 0.34 -8.06 8.84
CA ILE A 72 0.14 -6.63 9.09
C ILE A 72 -0.53 -5.97 7.91
N SER A 73 -1.37 -4.97 8.19
CA SER A 73 -1.94 -4.07 7.19
C SER A 73 -1.06 -2.83 7.07
N ILE A 74 -0.72 -2.48 5.83
CA ILE A 74 0.21 -1.41 5.48
C ILE A 74 -0.50 -0.44 4.55
N ARG A 75 -0.52 0.84 4.91
CA ARG A 75 -0.79 1.91 3.94
C ARG A 75 0.52 2.30 3.26
N PRO A 76 0.67 2.08 1.95
CA PRO A 76 1.92 2.42 1.28
C PRO A 76 2.13 3.93 1.26
N VAL A 77 3.37 4.37 1.32
CA VAL A 77 3.74 5.75 1.00
C VAL A 77 4.05 5.78 -0.48
N GLN A 78 3.58 6.80 -1.19
CA GLN A 78 3.89 7.04 -2.60
C GLN A 78 4.38 8.45 -2.84
N GLN A 79 5.15 8.64 -3.91
CA GLN A 79 5.48 9.97 -4.40
C GLN A 79 4.47 10.42 -5.45
N GLY A 80 3.99 11.65 -5.29
CA GLY A 80 2.91 12.25 -6.05
C GLY A 80 1.53 11.69 -5.68
N LEU A 81 0.53 12.16 -6.41
CA LEU A 81 -0.87 11.76 -6.26
C LEU A 81 -1.09 10.26 -6.48
N THR A 82 -2.27 9.77 -6.06
CA THR A 82 -2.66 8.37 -6.24
C THR A 82 -2.56 7.91 -7.68
N LYS A 83 -1.93 6.76 -7.85
CA LYS A 83 -1.81 6.10 -9.14
C LYS A 83 -3.00 5.15 -9.29
N PRO A 84 -3.57 5.00 -10.50
CA PRO A 84 -4.63 4.02 -10.74
C PRO A 84 -4.20 2.63 -10.28
N HIS A 85 -5.13 1.89 -9.67
CA HIS A 85 -4.86 0.52 -9.27
C HIS A 85 -4.67 -0.36 -10.51
N PRO A 86 -3.63 -1.21 -10.62
CA PRO A 86 -3.34 -1.95 -11.85
C PRO A 86 -4.46 -2.86 -12.34
N ARG A 87 -5.27 -3.40 -11.41
CA ARG A 87 -6.40 -4.29 -11.73
C ARG A 87 -7.73 -3.58 -11.84
N ASN A 88 -7.86 -2.51 -11.06
CA ASN A 88 -9.11 -1.79 -10.87
C ASN A 88 -8.86 -0.30 -11.11
N PRO A 89 -8.39 0.08 -12.31
CA PRO A 89 -7.98 1.46 -12.59
C PRO A 89 -9.14 2.43 -12.41
N ASP A 90 -10.37 1.94 -12.58
CA ASP A 90 -11.59 2.72 -12.46
C ASP A 90 -12.05 2.92 -11.01
N HIS A 91 -11.48 2.21 -10.04
CA HIS A 91 -11.87 2.29 -8.62
C HIS A 91 -10.97 3.23 -7.79
N ALA A 92 -9.96 3.84 -8.39
CA ALA A 92 -9.08 4.78 -7.73
C ALA A 92 -8.95 6.07 -8.55
N ARG A 93 -8.88 7.21 -7.86
CA ARG A 93 -8.63 8.52 -8.48
C ARG A 93 -7.37 9.15 -7.91
N PRO A 94 -6.63 9.97 -8.70
CA PRO A 94 -5.45 10.66 -8.19
C PRO A 94 -5.68 11.50 -6.93
N THR A 95 -6.90 12.00 -6.75
CA THR A 95 -7.31 12.79 -5.57
C THR A 95 -7.60 11.95 -4.33
N MET A 96 -7.63 10.62 -4.42
CA MET A 96 -7.83 9.71 -3.28
C MET A 96 -6.51 9.49 -2.55
N CYS A 97 -5.97 10.57 -2.01
CA CYS A 97 -4.80 10.55 -1.15
C CYS A 97 -4.76 11.70 -0.16
N VAL A 98 -3.87 11.60 0.83
CA VAL A 98 -3.59 12.68 1.78
C VAL A 98 -2.11 13.02 1.68
N PRO A 99 -1.73 14.30 1.50
CA PRO A 99 -0.32 14.69 1.50
C PRO A 99 0.31 14.46 2.87
N ILE A 100 1.60 14.15 2.90
CA ILE A 100 2.39 13.99 4.13
C ILE A 100 3.38 15.15 4.21
N LEU A 101 3.45 15.83 5.35
CA LEU A 101 4.37 16.97 5.51
C LEU A 101 5.82 16.56 5.20
N PRO A 102 6.57 17.40 4.46
CA PRO A 102 6.28 18.82 4.16
C PRO A 102 5.35 19.09 2.96
N THR A 103 4.94 18.06 2.22
CA THR A 103 4.03 18.20 1.07
C THR A 103 2.68 18.75 1.52
N THR A 104 2.16 19.75 0.82
CA THR A 104 0.83 20.33 1.08
C THR A 104 -0.04 20.44 -0.17
N ALA A 105 0.55 20.23 -1.35
CA ALA A 105 -0.19 20.29 -2.61
C ALA A 105 -1.18 19.13 -2.68
N HIS A 106 -2.47 19.42 -2.84
CA HIS A 106 -3.48 18.40 -3.14
C HIS A 106 -4.63 19.06 -3.90
N PRO A 107 -5.16 18.46 -5.00
CA PRO A 107 -6.21 19.10 -5.80
C PRO A 107 -7.46 19.46 -4.99
N ARG A 108 -7.78 18.67 -3.96
CA ARG A 108 -8.90 18.92 -3.05
C ARG A 108 -8.53 19.73 -1.80
N SER A 109 -7.38 20.39 -1.79
CA SER A 109 -6.88 21.19 -0.65
C SER A 109 -6.89 20.45 0.70
N ARG A 110 -6.53 19.16 0.68
CA ARG A 110 -6.54 18.32 1.88
C ARG A 110 -5.43 18.74 2.84
N GLU A 111 -5.73 18.70 4.13
CA GLU A 111 -4.73 18.97 5.17
C GLU A 111 -3.65 17.89 5.13
N ALA A 112 -2.38 18.33 5.16
CA ALA A 112 -1.25 17.42 5.19
C ALA A 112 -1.12 16.71 6.54
N LEU A 113 -0.90 15.41 6.47
CA LEU A 113 -0.66 14.57 7.62
C LEU A 113 0.65 14.97 8.31
N LYS A 114 0.53 15.26 9.61
CA LYS A 114 1.68 15.53 10.47
C LYS A 114 2.34 14.22 10.87
N VAL A 115 3.65 14.17 10.73
CA VAL A 115 4.50 13.05 11.18
C VAL A 115 5.36 13.49 12.37
N SER A 116 5.69 12.57 13.27
CA SER A 116 6.53 12.85 14.45
C SER A 116 7.95 13.27 14.06
N LYS A 117 8.45 12.71 12.96
CA LYS A 117 9.73 13.02 12.32
C LYS A 117 9.46 13.09 10.82
N PRO A 118 10.08 14.04 10.08
CA PRO A 118 9.94 14.11 8.62
C PRO A 118 10.30 12.77 7.97
N LEU A 119 9.57 12.41 6.92
CA LEU A 119 10.00 11.33 6.05
C LEU A 119 11.21 11.82 5.23
N PRO A 120 12.14 10.93 4.87
CA PRO A 120 13.34 11.31 4.11
C PRO A 120 13.06 11.58 2.62
N TRP A 121 11.82 11.41 2.17
CA TRP A 121 11.42 11.61 0.78
C TRP A 121 10.47 12.80 0.68
N ASP A 122 10.68 13.61 -0.36
CA ASP A 122 9.77 14.69 -0.70
C ASP A 122 8.56 14.17 -1.50
N ASP A 123 7.54 15.03 -1.62
CA ASP A 123 6.34 14.80 -2.43
C ASP A 123 5.57 13.53 -2.02
N CYS A 124 5.56 13.23 -0.71
CA CYS A 124 4.93 12.02 -0.17
C CYS A 124 3.43 12.16 0.06
N TYR A 125 2.69 11.10 -0.28
CA TYR A 125 1.26 10.96 -0.06
C TYR A 125 0.91 9.57 0.49
N HIS A 126 -0.21 9.53 1.21
CA HIS A 126 -0.93 8.30 1.55
C HIS A 126 -2.08 8.08 0.58
N PRO A 127 -2.07 7.04 -0.26
CA PRO A 127 -3.29 6.59 -0.90
C PRO A 127 -4.26 6.11 0.17
N THR A 128 -5.49 6.59 0.09
CA THR A 128 -6.58 6.33 1.05
C THR A 128 -7.52 5.25 0.54
N CYS A 129 -7.48 4.95 -0.76
CA CYS A 129 -8.36 4.00 -1.43
C CYS A 129 -7.92 2.53 -1.34
N TYR A 130 -6.69 2.23 -0.89
CA TYR A 130 -6.21 0.85 -0.73
C TYR A 130 -5.16 0.72 0.38
N ASN A 131 -5.08 -0.49 0.95
CA ASN A 131 -4.03 -0.92 1.87
C ASN A 131 -3.45 -2.25 1.36
N LEU A 132 -2.30 -2.66 1.88
CA LEU A 132 -1.62 -3.91 1.52
C LEU A 132 -1.46 -4.78 2.75
N TRP A 133 -1.65 -6.08 2.62
CA TRP A 133 -1.24 -7.01 3.67
C TRP A 133 0.14 -7.58 3.41
N ALA A 134 0.87 -7.79 4.50
CA ALA A 134 2.20 -8.38 4.44
C ALA A 134 2.47 -9.28 5.64
N ARG A 135 3.32 -10.28 5.43
CA ARG A 135 3.88 -11.12 6.48
C ARG A 135 5.23 -10.58 6.88
N VAL A 136 5.35 -10.16 8.13
CA VAL A 136 6.63 -9.70 8.70
C VAL A 136 7.16 -10.74 9.67
N LEU A 137 8.48 -10.93 9.69
CA LEU A 137 9.12 -11.84 10.63
C LEU A 137 8.86 -11.38 12.07
N SER A 138 8.42 -12.30 12.92
CA SER A 138 8.23 -12.06 14.35
C SER A 138 9.57 -11.96 15.06
N GLU A 139 10.16 -10.79 15.07
CA GLU A 139 11.43 -10.53 15.75
C GLU A 139 11.38 -9.24 16.56
N TRP A 140 12.00 -9.25 17.74
CA TRP A 140 12.03 -8.08 18.61
C TRP A 140 12.87 -6.97 17.97
N ARG A 141 12.22 -5.84 17.68
CA ARG A 141 12.85 -4.65 17.08
C ARG A 141 12.50 -3.40 17.86
N ASP A 142 13.45 -2.48 17.91
CA ASP A 142 13.26 -1.16 18.52
C ASP A 142 12.67 -0.19 17.49
N TYR A 143 11.44 0.27 17.74
CA TYR A 143 10.72 1.21 16.88
C TYR A 143 10.68 2.63 17.44
N HIS A 144 11.36 2.90 18.56
CA HIS A 144 11.34 4.21 19.24
C HIS A 144 11.62 5.37 18.28
N ASP A 145 12.56 5.16 17.36
CA ASP A 145 13.01 6.23 16.46
C ASP A 145 12.28 6.30 15.14
N SER A 146 11.38 5.37 14.85
CA SER A 146 10.64 5.38 13.59
C SER A 146 9.65 6.55 13.53
N PRO A 147 9.50 7.22 12.37
CA PRO A 147 8.46 8.22 12.19
C PRO A 147 7.09 7.62 12.48
N ARG A 148 6.18 8.41 13.05
CA ARG A 148 4.81 8.00 13.36
C ARG A 148 3.85 9.06 12.87
N ALA A 149 2.76 8.64 12.24
CA ALA A 149 1.69 9.56 11.91
C ALA A 149 1.02 10.07 13.19
N LYS A 150 0.67 11.36 13.19
CA LYS A 150 -0.17 11.92 14.24
C LYS A 150 -1.63 11.71 13.88
N PHE A 151 -2.42 11.40 14.89
CA PHE A 151 -3.87 11.36 14.78
C PHE A 151 -4.40 12.71 14.25
N SER A 152 -5.30 12.66 13.27
CA SER A 152 -5.97 13.85 12.74
C SER A 152 -7.40 13.54 12.35
N VAL A 153 -8.35 14.38 12.80
CA VAL A 153 -9.76 14.28 12.40
C VAL A 153 -9.92 14.48 10.90
N SER A 154 -9.11 15.34 10.29
CA SER A 154 -9.12 15.56 8.84
C SER A 154 -8.72 14.33 8.04
N LEU A 155 -7.84 13.48 8.59
CA LEU A 155 -7.46 12.21 7.96
C LEU A 155 -8.64 11.24 7.95
N PHE A 156 -9.39 11.11 9.05
CA PHE A 156 -10.56 10.23 9.09
C PHE A 156 -11.65 10.66 8.11
N LYS A 157 -11.94 11.97 8.05
CA LYS A 157 -12.88 12.51 7.06
C LYS A 157 -12.45 12.20 5.63
N ALA A 158 -11.16 12.35 5.31
CA ALA A 158 -10.64 12.02 3.99
C ALA A 158 -10.74 10.52 3.68
N LEU A 159 -10.55 9.66 4.68
CA LEU A 159 -10.72 8.21 4.52
C LEU A 159 -12.17 7.83 4.23
N GLU A 160 -13.13 8.35 5.01
CA GLU A 160 -14.57 8.12 4.82
C GLU A 160 -15.05 8.64 3.46
N GLU A 161 -14.61 9.84 3.06
CA GLU A 161 -14.94 10.44 1.77
C GLU A 161 -14.41 9.61 0.59
N ASP A 162 -13.17 9.10 0.68
CA ASP A 162 -12.58 8.29 -0.39
C ASP A 162 -13.12 6.86 -0.43
N GLU A 163 -13.50 6.32 0.72
CA GLU A 163 -14.22 5.05 0.81
C GLU A 163 -15.56 5.15 0.09
N LEU A 164 -16.37 6.16 0.42
CA LEU A 164 -17.63 6.41 -0.28
C LEU A 164 -17.41 6.64 -1.78
N HIS A 165 -16.43 7.47 -2.16
CA HIS A 165 -16.12 7.71 -3.56
C HIS A 165 -15.75 6.41 -4.29
N ARG A 166 -14.89 5.57 -3.70
CA ARG A 166 -14.52 4.27 -4.27
C ARG A 166 -15.74 3.36 -4.44
N ASP A 167 -16.62 3.31 -3.46
CA ASP A 167 -17.80 2.44 -3.50
C ASP A 167 -18.80 2.91 -4.57
N LEU A 168 -18.95 4.23 -4.75
CA LEU A 168 -19.74 4.78 -5.86
C LEU A 168 -19.11 4.52 -7.24
N LEU A 169 -17.77 4.55 -7.35
CA LEU A 169 -17.08 4.13 -8.58
C LEU A 169 -17.35 2.66 -8.91
N ARG A 170 -17.33 1.78 -7.90
CA ARG A 170 -17.66 0.36 -8.04
C ARG A 170 -19.10 0.14 -8.49
N ALA A 171 -20.02 0.99 -8.01
CA ALA A 171 -21.41 1.00 -8.47
C ALA A 171 -21.61 1.57 -9.89
N GLY A 172 -20.52 1.96 -10.58
CA GLY A 172 -20.54 2.40 -11.97
C GLY A 172 -20.95 3.87 -12.15
N LEU A 173 -20.92 4.68 -11.09
CA LEU A 173 -21.21 6.12 -11.20
C LEU A 173 -20.01 6.85 -11.80
N ASP A 174 -20.31 7.88 -12.60
CA ASP A 174 -19.29 8.79 -13.11
C ASP A 174 -18.82 9.81 -12.06
N ASP A 175 -17.62 10.35 -12.27
CA ASP A 175 -16.99 11.32 -11.35
C ASP A 175 -17.85 12.57 -11.09
N ALA A 176 -18.65 13.01 -12.07
CA ALA A 176 -19.47 14.21 -11.91
C ALA A 176 -20.65 13.95 -10.97
N LYS A 177 -21.29 12.79 -11.08
CA LYS A 177 -22.36 12.36 -10.17
C LYS A 177 -21.80 12.11 -8.77
N ILE A 178 -20.66 11.43 -8.66
CA ILE A 178 -20.01 11.20 -7.37
C ILE A 178 -19.69 12.51 -6.67
N GLN A 179 -19.15 13.49 -7.39
CA GLN A 179 -18.83 14.79 -6.81
C GLN A 179 -20.08 15.49 -6.25
N ARG A 180 -21.23 15.44 -6.97
CA ARG A 180 -22.49 15.99 -6.45
C ARG A 180 -22.94 15.30 -5.16
N ILE A 181 -22.78 13.98 -5.06
CA ILE A 181 -23.09 13.22 -3.84
C ILE A 181 -22.17 13.63 -2.69
N LEU A 182 -20.85 13.68 -2.94
CA LEU A 182 -19.87 14.08 -1.92
C LEU A 182 -20.07 15.53 -1.43
N ASP A 183 -20.56 16.42 -2.30
CA ASP A 183 -20.90 17.80 -1.97
C ASP A 183 -22.28 17.94 -1.30
N GLY A 184 -23.02 16.84 -1.12
CA GLY A 184 -24.36 16.81 -0.52
C GLY A 184 -25.46 17.40 -1.41
N GLN A 185 -25.22 17.49 -2.72
CA GLN A 185 -26.20 18.00 -3.70
C GLN A 185 -27.16 16.91 -4.20
N GLU A 186 -26.77 15.64 -4.06
CA GLU A 186 -27.54 14.46 -4.46
C GLU A 186 -27.38 13.40 -3.37
N ASP A 187 -28.44 12.64 -3.11
CA ASP A 187 -28.36 11.53 -2.16
C ASP A 187 -27.59 10.35 -2.78
N ALA A 188 -26.84 9.63 -1.96
CA ALA A 188 -26.22 8.39 -2.41
C ALA A 188 -27.34 7.39 -2.80
N PRO A 189 -27.17 6.62 -3.89
CA PRO A 189 -28.14 5.59 -4.21
C PRO A 189 -28.24 4.59 -3.06
N ASP A 190 -29.45 4.06 -2.82
CA ASP A 190 -29.66 2.95 -1.87
C ASP A 190 -28.91 1.71 -2.40
N THR A 191 -27.68 1.51 -1.92
CA THR A 191 -26.88 0.33 -2.26
C THR A 191 -27.17 -0.78 -1.26
N ASP A 192 -28.40 -1.29 -1.25
CA ASP A 192 -28.82 -2.39 -0.36
C ASP A 192 -28.26 -3.77 -0.76
N ASP A 193 -27.42 -3.87 -1.81
CA ASP A 193 -27.03 -5.17 -2.39
C ASP A 193 -25.61 -5.21 -2.98
N VAL A 194 -24.67 -4.41 -2.47
CA VAL A 194 -23.23 -4.59 -2.74
C VAL A 194 -22.56 -4.93 -1.41
N SER A 195 -22.54 -6.23 -1.14
CA SER A 195 -22.26 -6.89 0.13
C SER A 195 -21.09 -6.31 0.95
N GLU A 196 -21.26 -6.30 2.27
CA GLU A 196 -20.22 -6.10 3.29
C GLU A 196 -18.99 -7.00 3.09
N THR A 197 -19.10 -8.06 2.28
CA THR A 197 -17.99 -8.91 1.86
C THR A 197 -16.93 -8.16 1.05
N ASP A 198 -17.29 -7.08 0.31
CA ASP A 198 -16.39 -6.35 -0.58
C ASP A 198 -15.64 -5.15 0.02
N SER A 199 -16.00 -4.76 1.25
CA SER A 199 -15.28 -3.73 2.03
C SER A 199 -13.88 -4.23 2.40
N HIS A 200 -13.69 -5.57 2.47
CA HIS A 200 -12.39 -6.20 2.65
C HIS A 200 -11.62 -6.47 1.33
N THR A 201 -12.18 -6.17 0.16
CA THR A 201 -11.76 -6.74 -1.15
C THR A 201 -10.80 -5.84 -1.95
N LEU A 202 -10.13 -4.87 -1.31
CA LEU A 202 -8.96 -4.18 -1.90
C LEU A 202 -7.77 -4.19 -0.92
N GLN A 203 -7.52 -5.39 -0.42
CA GLN A 203 -6.41 -5.78 0.43
C GLN A 203 -5.17 -6.23 -0.35
N THR A 204 -5.22 -6.06 -1.67
CA THR A 204 -4.35 -6.67 -2.66
C THR A 204 -2.99 -6.00 -2.74
N PHE A 205 -1.94 -6.82 -2.76
CA PHE A 205 -0.59 -6.37 -3.06
C PHE A 205 -0.53 -5.65 -4.42
N LEU A 206 0.15 -4.50 -4.51
CA LEU A 206 0.20 -3.64 -5.72
C LEU A 206 0.86 -4.30 -6.95
N ALA A 207 1.39 -5.51 -6.82
CA ALA A 207 1.80 -6.31 -7.96
C ALA A 207 0.68 -7.30 -8.27
N LYS A 208 0.14 -7.25 -9.50
CA LYS A 208 -0.63 -8.36 -10.09
C LYS A 208 0.10 -9.64 -9.71
N ILE A 209 -0.52 -10.62 -9.02
CA ILE A 209 -0.04 -12.00 -9.00
C ILE A 209 -0.27 -12.51 -10.42
N PRO A 210 0.78 -12.66 -11.22
CA PRO A 210 0.53 -12.94 -12.62
C PRO A 210 0.05 -14.40 -12.76
N GLY A 211 -0.73 -14.72 -13.80
CA GLY A 211 -1.34 -16.04 -13.99
C GLY A 211 -2.72 -16.23 -13.34
N SER A 212 -3.12 -15.32 -12.46
CA SER A 212 -4.50 -15.24 -11.99
C SER A 212 -5.15 -13.95 -12.49
N ASP A 213 -6.22 -14.11 -13.25
CA ASP A 213 -7.17 -13.03 -13.55
C ASP A 213 -8.36 -13.07 -12.56
N ASP A 214 -8.28 -13.95 -11.55
CA ASP A 214 -9.22 -14.01 -10.44
C ASP A 214 -8.84 -12.94 -9.39
N PRO A 215 -9.71 -11.97 -9.08
CA PRO A 215 -9.46 -10.99 -8.03
C PRO A 215 -9.36 -11.62 -6.62
N GLU A 216 -10.04 -12.75 -6.37
CA GLU A 216 -10.09 -13.40 -5.05
C GLU A 216 -8.74 -14.04 -4.65
N GLU A 217 -8.01 -14.59 -5.63
CA GLU A 217 -6.71 -15.23 -5.36
C GLU A 217 -5.64 -14.23 -4.90
N ASP A 218 -5.76 -12.95 -5.27
CA ASP A 218 -4.83 -11.91 -4.82
C ASP A 218 -5.18 -11.29 -3.47
N GLU A 219 -6.40 -11.48 -2.98
CA GLU A 219 -6.79 -11.12 -1.61
C GLU A 219 -6.08 -12.00 -0.58
N ILE A 220 -5.71 -13.22 -0.98
CA ILE A 220 -5.09 -14.22 -0.09
C ILE A 220 -3.55 -14.14 -0.15
N PHE A 221 -2.97 -13.38 -1.09
CA PHE A 221 -1.53 -13.26 -1.22
C PHE A 221 -0.94 -12.18 -0.32
N VAL A 222 -0.21 -12.66 0.68
CA VAL A 222 0.40 -11.86 1.72
C VAL A 222 1.91 -12.15 1.70
N PRO A 223 2.72 -11.39 0.94
CA PRO A 223 4.13 -11.68 0.73
C PRO A 223 4.93 -11.52 2.01
N VAL A 224 6.07 -12.22 2.09
CA VAL A 224 7.01 -12.07 3.21
C VAL A 224 7.85 -10.82 2.99
N MET A 225 7.88 -9.95 4.00
CA MET A 225 8.57 -8.66 3.96
C MET A 225 9.58 -8.55 5.10
N PRO A 226 10.88 -8.73 4.82
CA PRO A 226 11.92 -8.47 5.79
C PRO A 226 12.03 -6.96 6.02
N MET A 227 12.07 -6.58 7.30
CA MET A 227 12.44 -5.22 7.68
C MET A 227 13.96 -5.11 7.77
N ARG A 228 14.54 -3.99 7.34
CA ARG A 228 15.98 -3.75 7.57
C ARG A 228 16.29 -3.57 9.05
N ARG A 229 17.42 -4.11 9.52
CA ARG A 229 17.96 -3.82 10.86
C ARG A 229 18.49 -2.38 10.91
N ARG A 230 18.43 -1.74 12.09
CA ARG A 230 18.83 -0.35 12.39
C ARG A 230 20.00 0.18 11.53
N GLY A 231 19.88 1.42 11.03
CA GLY A 231 21.06 2.24 10.69
C GLY A 231 21.05 3.09 9.42
N SER A 232 20.02 3.08 8.57
CA SER A 232 19.98 4.00 7.43
C SER A 232 18.57 4.24 6.90
N PHE A 233 17.98 5.37 7.29
CA PHE A 233 17.47 6.22 6.21
C PHE A 233 18.75 6.75 5.55
N PRO A 234 19.00 6.50 4.25
CA PRO A 234 20.25 6.95 3.65
C PRO A 234 20.31 8.47 3.71
N GLY A 235 21.09 8.99 4.65
CA GLY A 235 21.70 10.31 4.55
C GLY A 235 22.76 10.24 3.44
N ASP A 236 22.73 11.24 2.57
CA ASP A 236 23.57 11.39 1.37
C ASP A 236 23.28 10.44 0.21
N CYS A 237 22.29 10.83 -0.60
CA CYS A 237 22.14 10.37 -1.99
C CYS A 237 22.67 11.39 -3.01
N THR A 238 23.76 12.10 -2.72
CA THR A 238 24.53 12.86 -3.73
C THR A 238 25.47 11.97 -4.55
N GLY A 239 25.54 10.67 -4.24
CA GLY A 239 26.39 9.69 -4.96
C GLY A 239 25.68 8.39 -5.36
N VAL A 240 24.36 8.28 -5.22
CA VAL A 240 23.61 7.09 -5.65
C VAL A 240 23.09 7.36 -7.06
N SER A 241 23.73 6.68 -8.02
CA SER A 241 23.31 6.54 -9.42
C SER A 241 21.79 6.59 -9.54
N THR A 242 21.31 7.26 -10.60
CA THR A 242 19.93 7.44 -11.11
C THR A 242 19.01 6.20 -11.17
N ARG A 243 19.36 5.08 -10.54
CA ARG A 243 18.55 3.89 -10.28
C ARG A 243 17.64 4.11 -9.06
N THR A 244 16.76 5.08 -9.24
CA THR A 244 15.35 5.10 -8.81
C THR A 244 15.02 4.30 -7.53
N LEU A 245 14.87 5.00 -6.40
CA LEU A 245 13.94 4.59 -5.35
C LEU A 245 12.55 4.59 -6.00
N ARG A 246 12.16 3.43 -6.51
CA ARG A 246 10.90 3.22 -7.21
C ARG A 246 9.80 3.06 -6.16
N ILE A 247 9.41 4.18 -5.53
CA ILE A 247 8.19 4.21 -4.74
C ILE A 247 7.02 4.11 -5.73
N CYS A 248 6.57 2.87 -5.96
CA CYS A 248 5.54 2.43 -6.90
C CYS A 248 5.55 3.18 -8.26
N PRO A 249 6.48 2.91 -9.18
CA PRO A 249 6.32 3.33 -10.56
C PRO A 249 5.59 2.23 -11.31
N PHE A 250 4.41 2.57 -11.83
CA PHE A 250 3.96 1.94 -13.05
C PHE A 250 4.30 2.89 -14.19
N ARG A 251 5.24 2.48 -15.06
CA ARG A 251 5.38 3.11 -16.38
C ARG A 251 4.22 2.58 -17.22
N SER A 252 3.31 3.48 -17.61
CA SER A 252 2.45 3.22 -18.76
C SER A 252 3.36 3.12 -19.99
N ALA A 253 3.43 1.93 -20.60
CA ALA A 253 4.04 1.77 -21.90
C ALA A 253 2.97 2.12 -22.95
N ALA A 254 2.83 3.42 -23.25
CA ALA A 254 2.20 3.86 -24.48
C ALA A 254 3.29 4.07 -25.55
N GLY A 255 3.20 3.32 -26.64
CA GLY A 255 3.69 3.72 -27.97
C GLY A 255 4.90 2.96 -28.53
N SER A 256 4.67 2.15 -29.56
CA SER A 256 4.98 2.48 -30.98
C SER A 256 5.43 1.27 -31.81
N GLY A 257 5.03 1.26 -33.07
CA GLY A 257 5.79 0.62 -34.16
C GLY A 257 5.17 -0.61 -34.78
N GLY A 258 4.33 -0.42 -35.80
CA GLY A 258 3.90 -1.50 -36.67
C GLY A 258 5.04 -2.13 -37.47
N ARG A 259 4.82 -3.38 -37.89
CA ARG A 259 5.38 -3.93 -39.14
C ARG A 259 4.46 -5.02 -39.68
N ARG A 260 4.20 -4.90 -40.98
CA ARG A 260 3.53 -5.86 -41.85
C ARG A 260 4.26 -7.21 -41.79
N HIS A 261 3.51 -8.30 -41.88
CA HIS A 261 3.87 -9.37 -42.81
C HIS A 261 2.62 -9.98 -43.44
N VAL A 262 2.54 -9.76 -44.76
CA VAL A 262 1.82 -10.56 -45.74
C VAL A 262 2.65 -11.81 -45.98
N TYR A 263 2.02 -12.98 -45.99
CA TYR A 263 2.24 -14.11 -46.91
C TYR A 263 0.91 -14.89 -46.89
N SER A 264 0.11 -14.77 -47.96
CA SER A 264 0.06 -15.66 -49.13
C SER A 264 -0.63 -16.99 -48.82
#